data_AF-A0A1M7BWK9-F1
#
_entry.id   AF-A0A1M7BWK9-F1
#
_cell.length_a   1.000
_cell.length_b   1.000
_cell.length_c   1.000
_cell.angle_alpha   90.00
_cell.angle_beta   90.00
_cell.angle_gamma   90.00
#
_symmetry.space_group_name_H-M   'P 1'
#
loop_
_entity.id
_entity.type
_entity.pdbx_description
1 polymer ?
#
loop_
_entity_poly.entity_id
_entity_poly.type
_entity_poly.pdbx_seq_one_letter_code
_entity_poly.pdbx_strand_id
1 'polypeptide(L)'
;MPKDYSECYEYLSAQFPEVGGCEFYRELFPDNENAGEIYTDFSHPNAIYLYKDEQAGKERRRIMLNDTWEQDYMDYVEQNPLTLCSGLVYRKRANKLQNAQRMNALIFDLDGVGLAELRNLFLRFGGDPEKVRRLPMPTFLVLSGTGLHVYYVFREPVDLYPNIKVQLKSLKYDLTFRMWEYKATSKQQAIQYQSINQCFRMVGSLNDKHGTHLVAFRTGERVTLDYLNAYAKPENRVDVNKPFKPSKMTRAQAKERYPEWYERVVVRGDKRRKQWDISGKVHGNDPYALYHWWLRQIGGIKGGHR
;
A
#
# COMPACT_ATOMS: atom_id res chain seq x y z
N MET A 1 -14.24 -17.83 -16.82
CA MET A 1 -14.28 -16.87 -15.69
C MET A 1 -14.21 -17.65 -14.38
N PRO A 2 -13.28 -17.33 -13.46
CA PRO A 2 -13.23 -17.96 -12.14
C PRO A 2 -14.51 -17.69 -11.33
N LYS A 3 -15.03 -18.69 -10.61
CA LYS A 3 -16.26 -18.57 -9.81
C LYS A 3 -16.20 -17.43 -8.79
N ASP A 4 -15.09 -17.32 -8.05
CA ASP A 4 -14.87 -16.24 -7.07
C ASP A 4 -14.99 -14.85 -7.72
N TYR A 5 -14.46 -14.68 -8.93
CA TYR A 5 -14.54 -13.40 -9.65
C TYR A 5 -16.00 -13.05 -9.98
N SER A 6 -16.74 -13.99 -10.56
CA SER A 6 -18.14 -13.78 -10.96
C SER A 6 -19.03 -13.44 -9.76
N GLU A 7 -18.90 -14.18 -8.66
CA GLU A 7 -19.69 -13.94 -7.44
C GLU A 7 -19.35 -12.58 -6.79
N CYS A 8 -18.06 -12.21 -6.76
CA CYS A 8 -17.65 -10.89 -6.29
C CYS A 8 -18.15 -9.76 -7.20
N TYR A 9 -18.12 -9.94 -8.52
CA TYR A 9 -18.63 -8.98 -9.49
C TYR A 9 -20.14 -8.76 -9.32
N GLU A 10 -20.93 -9.83 -9.23
CA GLU A 10 -22.37 -9.75 -8.99
C GLU A 10 -22.68 -9.01 -7.67
N TYR A 11 -21.92 -9.32 -6.61
CA TYR A 11 -22.11 -8.66 -5.31
C TYR A 11 -21.79 -7.16 -5.37
N LEU A 12 -20.68 -6.76 -6.00
CA LEU A 12 -20.27 -5.35 -6.05
C LEU A 12 -21.14 -4.54 -7.02
N SER A 13 -21.42 -5.06 -8.21
CA SER A 13 -22.22 -4.36 -9.23
C SER A 13 -23.67 -4.12 -8.80
N ALA A 14 -24.22 -4.97 -7.92
CA ALA A 14 -25.55 -4.75 -7.34
C ALA A 14 -25.63 -3.58 -6.33
N GLN A 15 -24.49 -3.11 -5.81
CA GLN A 15 -24.45 -2.15 -4.68
C GLN A 15 -23.67 -0.87 -4.98
N PHE A 16 -22.71 -0.93 -5.90
CA PHE A 16 -21.78 0.16 -6.17
C PHE A 16 -21.68 0.44 -7.66
N PRO A 17 -21.57 1.72 -8.06
CA PRO A 17 -21.38 2.05 -9.46
C PRO A 17 -19.99 1.60 -9.93
N GLU A 18 -19.99 0.93 -11.08
CA GLU A 18 -18.78 0.63 -11.84
C GLU A 18 -18.17 1.91 -12.41
N VAL A 19 -16.84 2.01 -12.44
CA VAL A 19 -16.12 3.19 -12.95
C VAL A 19 -15.23 2.76 -14.11
N GLY A 20 -15.36 3.44 -15.25
CA GLY A 20 -14.54 3.18 -16.43
C GLY A 20 -13.06 3.45 -16.17
N GLY A 21 -12.17 2.63 -16.73
CA GLY A 21 -10.74 2.73 -16.41
C GLY A 21 -10.09 4.05 -16.84
N CYS A 22 -10.51 4.64 -17.97
CA CYS A 22 -10.02 5.95 -18.40
C CYS A 22 -10.33 7.03 -17.34
N GLU A 23 -11.59 7.14 -16.91
CA GLU A 23 -12.05 8.08 -15.88
C GLU A 23 -11.39 7.81 -14.52
N PHE A 24 -11.25 6.54 -14.15
CA PHE A 24 -10.60 6.11 -12.92
C PHE A 24 -9.19 6.70 -12.78
N TYR A 25 -8.36 6.62 -13.84
CA TYR A 25 -7.00 7.14 -13.80
C TYR A 25 -6.92 8.66 -13.95
N ARG A 26 -7.86 9.27 -14.67
CA ARG A 26 -7.99 10.74 -14.73
C ARG A 26 -8.30 11.32 -13.35
N GLU A 27 -9.16 10.66 -12.58
CA GLU A 27 -9.43 11.05 -11.20
C GLU A 27 -8.24 10.79 -10.27
N LEU A 28 -7.52 9.67 -10.48
CA LEU A 28 -6.37 9.30 -9.67
C LEU A 28 -5.20 10.28 -9.83
N PHE A 29 -5.01 10.83 -11.03
CA PHE A 29 -3.89 11.70 -11.39
C PHE A 29 -4.37 12.98 -12.09
N PRO A 30 -5.02 13.90 -11.35
CA PRO A 30 -5.61 15.10 -11.94
C PRO A 30 -4.58 16.13 -12.43
N ASP A 31 -3.35 16.09 -11.91
CA ASP A 31 -2.32 17.12 -12.10
C ASP A 31 -1.14 16.65 -12.99
N ASN A 32 -1.39 15.72 -13.92
CA ASN A 32 -0.37 15.35 -14.90
C ASN A 32 -0.12 16.49 -15.91
N GLU A 33 1.10 16.59 -16.40
CA GLU A 33 1.51 17.51 -17.48
C GLU A 33 0.77 17.20 -18.80
N ASN A 34 0.66 18.20 -19.67
CA ASN A 34 0.24 18.02 -21.07
C ASN A 34 1.45 17.73 -21.98
N ALA A 35 1.20 17.22 -23.18
CA ALA A 35 2.24 16.98 -24.16
C ALA A 35 2.97 18.27 -24.56
N GLY A 36 4.30 18.24 -24.49
CA GLY A 36 5.16 19.37 -24.84
C GLY A 36 5.48 20.30 -23.67
N GLU A 37 4.80 20.17 -22.52
CA GLU A 37 5.22 20.83 -21.28
C GLU A 37 6.51 20.16 -20.77
N ILE A 38 7.57 20.96 -20.56
CA ILE A 38 8.86 20.46 -20.04
C ILE A 38 9.23 21.29 -18.82
N TYR A 39 8.82 20.82 -17.65
CA TYR A 39 9.24 21.42 -16.38
C TYR A 39 10.58 20.82 -15.93
N THR A 40 11.60 21.68 -15.79
CA THR A 40 12.96 21.26 -15.39
C THR A 40 13.22 21.39 -13.88
N ASP A 41 12.28 22.00 -13.15
CA ASP A 41 12.36 22.29 -11.72
C ASP A 41 11.69 21.23 -10.84
N PHE A 42 11.17 20.15 -11.45
CA PHE A 42 10.44 19.06 -10.79
C PHE A 42 9.12 19.51 -10.12
N SER A 43 8.53 20.63 -10.55
CA SER A 43 7.25 21.09 -10.02
C SER A 43 6.07 20.21 -10.42
N HIS A 44 6.15 19.52 -11.57
CA HIS A 44 5.05 18.74 -12.15
C HIS A 44 5.45 17.25 -12.33
N PRO A 45 5.30 16.41 -11.29
CA PRO A 45 5.52 14.97 -11.43
C PRO A 45 4.34 14.28 -12.13
N ASN A 46 4.64 13.32 -13.00
CA ASN A 46 3.60 12.55 -13.71
C ASN A 46 3.46 11.13 -13.19
N ALA A 47 2.28 10.56 -13.36
CA ALA A 47 2.08 9.12 -13.27
C ALA A 47 2.83 8.42 -14.42
N ILE A 48 3.36 7.24 -14.10
CA ILE A 48 4.06 6.38 -15.07
C ILE A 48 3.45 5.00 -14.98
N TYR A 49 3.11 4.46 -16.14
CA TYR A 49 2.62 3.10 -16.26
C TYR A 49 3.52 2.27 -17.18
N LEU A 50 3.47 0.96 -16.96
CA LEU A 50 4.10 -0.06 -17.78
C LEU A 50 3.02 -0.74 -18.62
N TYR A 51 3.33 -1.13 -19.84
CA TYR A 51 2.46 -1.96 -20.68
C TYR A 51 3.27 -2.98 -21.46
N LYS A 52 2.64 -4.10 -21.85
CA LYS A 52 3.23 -5.06 -22.78
C LYS A 52 3.05 -4.54 -24.20
N ASP A 53 4.17 -4.29 -24.88
CA ASP A 53 4.20 -4.04 -26.31
C ASP A 53 4.28 -5.40 -27.01
N GLU A 54 3.15 -5.86 -27.55
CA GLU A 54 3.05 -7.15 -28.22
C GLU A 54 3.89 -7.22 -29.49
N GLN A 55 3.96 -6.13 -30.25
CA GLN A 55 4.74 -6.07 -31.49
C GLN A 55 6.24 -6.23 -31.21
N ALA A 56 6.73 -5.63 -30.12
CA ALA A 56 8.14 -5.73 -29.72
C ALA A 56 8.42 -6.87 -28.72
N GLY A 57 7.40 -7.61 -28.27
CA GLY A 57 7.52 -8.69 -27.29
C GLY A 57 8.03 -8.27 -25.90
N LYS A 58 8.05 -6.97 -25.56
CA LYS A 58 8.71 -6.44 -24.35
C LYS A 58 7.83 -5.45 -23.59
N GLU A 59 8.13 -5.22 -22.32
CA GLU A 59 7.43 -4.22 -21.53
C GLU A 59 8.03 -2.83 -21.77
N ARG A 60 7.17 -1.83 -21.97
CA ARG A 60 7.57 -0.42 -22.14
C ARG A 60 6.92 0.44 -21.06
N ARG A 61 7.57 1.57 -20.75
CA ARG A 61 7.06 2.59 -19.84
C ARG A 61 6.51 3.75 -20.63
N ARG A 62 5.42 4.32 -20.15
CA ARG A 62 4.82 5.53 -20.68
C ARG A 62 4.47 6.50 -19.55
N ILE A 63 4.63 7.78 -19.85
CA ILE A 63 4.20 8.87 -18.96
C ILE A 63 2.72 9.08 -19.25
N MET A 64 1.90 9.17 -18.21
CA MET A 64 0.51 9.54 -18.35
C MET A 64 0.44 11.06 -18.48
N LEU A 65 0.06 11.55 -19.66
CA LEU A 65 -0.13 12.97 -19.94
C LEU A 65 -1.62 13.27 -20.00
N ASN A 66 -2.02 14.44 -19.48
CA ASN A 66 -3.43 14.76 -19.29
C ASN A 66 -4.20 14.89 -20.62
N ASP A 67 -3.62 15.55 -21.61
CA ASP A 67 -4.22 15.81 -22.93
C ASP A 67 -4.26 14.60 -23.85
N THR A 68 -3.33 13.64 -23.72
CA THR A 68 -3.31 12.41 -24.53
C THR A 68 -3.85 11.18 -23.81
N TRP A 69 -4.25 11.30 -22.54
CA TRP A 69 -4.58 10.14 -21.69
C TRP A 69 -5.64 9.23 -22.29
N GLU A 70 -6.69 9.79 -22.86
CA GLU A 70 -7.81 9.00 -23.39
C GLU A 70 -7.36 8.06 -24.51
N GLN A 71 -6.64 8.61 -25.50
CA GLN A 71 -6.06 7.81 -26.59
C GLN A 71 -5.04 6.79 -26.06
N ASP A 72 -4.16 7.23 -25.14
CA ASP A 72 -3.15 6.37 -24.53
C ASP A 72 -3.75 5.20 -23.73
N TYR A 73 -4.93 5.41 -23.13
CA TYR A 73 -5.66 4.38 -22.44
C TYR A 73 -6.19 3.33 -23.43
N MET A 74 -6.84 3.74 -24.52
CA MET A 74 -7.36 2.81 -25.53
C MET A 74 -6.22 2.03 -26.21
N ASP A 75 -5.12 2.70 -26.54
CA ASP A 75 -4.02 2.10 -27.31
C ASP A 75 -3.13 1.15 -26.49
N TYR A 76 -2.93 1.46 -25.20
CA TYR A 76 -1.91 0.81 -24.39
C TYR A 76 -2.42 0.15 -23.12
N VAL A 77 -3.65 0.43 -22.68
CA VAL A 77 -4.19 -0.05 -21.39
C VAL A 77 -5.37 -0.98 -21.55
N GLU A 78 -6.39 -0.55 -22.27
CA GLU A 78 -7.60 -1.34 -22.49
C GLU A 78 -7.23 -2.67 -23.19
N GLN A 79 -7.80 -3.78 -22.70
CA GLN A 79 -7.52 -5.14 -23.19
C GLN A 79 -6.06 -5.62 -23.08
N ASN A 80 -5.11 -4.78 -22.65
CA ASN A 80 -3.71 -5.18 -22.65
C ASN A 80 -3.46 -6.27 -21.59
N PRO A 81 -2.74 -7.36 -21.92
CA PRO A 81 -2.57 -8.51 -21.04
C PRO A 81 -1.66 -8.25 -19.83
N LEU A 82 -0.85 -7.19 -19.87
CA LEU A 82 0.00 -6.78 -18.76
C LEU A 82 0.24 -5.28 -18.78
N THR A 83 -0.50 -4.57 -17.96
CA THR A 83 -0.27 -3.15 -17.68
C THR A 83 -0.21 -2.91 -16.20
N LEU A 84 0.71 -2.05 -15.76
CA LEU A 84 0.98 -1.84 -14.34
C LEU A 84 1.13 -0.36 -14.03
N CYS A 85 0.40 0.12 -13.02
CA CYS A 85 0.51 1.48 -12.51
C CYS A 85 0.51 1.49 -10.98
N SER A 86 1.25 2.41 -10.37
CA SER A 86 1.22 2.63 -8.92
C SER A 86 0.44 3.91 -8.61
N GLY A 87 -0.01 4.12 -7.38
CA GLY A 87 -0.65 5.37 -6.94
C GLY A 87 0.31 6.55 -6.74
N LEU A 88 1.50 6.52 -7.36
CA LEU A 88 2.57 7.51 -7.20
C LEU A 88 2.83 8.27 -8.49
N VAL A 89 3.29 9.51 -8.34
CA VAL A 89 3.79 10.35 -9.43
C VAL A 89 5.30 10.62 -9.27
N TYR A 90 5.98 10.82 -10.39
CA TYR A 90 7.43 10.80 -10.49
C TYR A 90 7.97 12.02 -11.23
N ARG A 91 9.05 12.59 -10.69
CA ARG A 91 9.77 13.74 -11.29
C ARG A 91 10.64 13.40 -12.52
N LYS A 92 10.70 12.12 -12.89
CA LYS A 92 11.55 11.57 -13.98
C LYS A 92 10.77 10.48 -14.68
N ARG A 93 11.17 10.15 -15.90
CA ARG A 93 10.58 9.11 -16.77
C ARG A 93 10.71 7.65 -16.28
N ALA A 94 11.04 7.42 -15.02
CA ALA A 94 11.18 6.09 -14.45
C ALA A 94 10.47 6.02 -13.09
N ASN A 95 9.61 5.00 -12.95
CA ASN A 95 8.81 4.68 -11.77
C ASN A 95 9.64 4.07 -10.61
N LYS A 96 10.78 4.69 -10.30
CA LYS A 96 11.65 4.30 -9.18
C LYS A 96 11.23 5.07 -7.93
N LEU A 97 11.20 4.42 -6.77
CA LEU A 97 10.85 5.06 -5.49
C LEU A 97 11.72 6.29 -5.15
N GLN A 98 12.99 6.32 -5.58
CA GLN A 98 13.87 7.49 -5.41
C GLN A 98 13.40 8.73 -6.19
N ASN A 99 12.60 8.54 -7.24
CA ASN A 99 12.01 9.60 -8.06
C ASN A 99 10.55 9.88 -7.70
N ALA A 100 9.92 9.05 -6.86
CA ALA A 100 8.55 9.27 -6.42
C ALA A 100 8.49 10.55 -5.59
N GLN A 101 7.60 11.46 -5.99
CA GLN A 101 7.49 12.79 -5.42
C GLN A 101 6.22 12.95 -4.60
N ARG A 102 5.08 12.50 -5.12
CA ARG A 102 3.80 12.50 -4.40
C ARG A 102 3.11 11.14 -4.50
N MET A 103 2.26 10.86 -3.53
CA MET A 103 1.35 9.72 -3.50
C MET A 103 -0.07 10.22 -3.61
N ASN A 104 -0.74 9.87 -4.70
CA ASN A 104 -2.14 10.19 -4.96
C ASN A 104 -3.07 9.12 -4.38
N ALA A 105 -2.61 7.87 -4.32
CA ALA A 105 -3.34 6.82 -3.63
C ALA A 105 -2.44 5.82 -2.92
N LEU A 106 -2.91 5.35 -1.77
CA LEU A 106 -2.37 4.19 -1.10
C LEU A 106 -3.16 2.94 -1.54
N ILE A 107 -2.47 2.01 -2.20
CA ILE A 107 -3.08 0.83 -2.81
C ILE A 107 -2.59 -0.42 -2.11
N PHE A 108 -3.53 -1.33 -1.84
CA PHE A 108 -3.30 -2.67 -1.29
C PHE A 108 -3.76 -3.72 -2.29
N ASP A 109 -3.13 -4.87 -2.28
CA ASP A 109 -3.52 -6.04 -3.05
C ASP A 109 -3.70 -7.21 -2.10
N LEU A 110 -4.91 -7.76 -2.13
CA LEU A 110 -5.35 -8.87 -1.30
C LEU A 110 -5.58 -10.07 -2.19
N ASP A 111 -4.75 -11.09 -2.04
CA ASP A 111 -4.91 -12.35 -2.77
C ASP A 111 -5.94 -13.27 -2.11
N GLY A 112 -6.61 -14.08 -2.94
CA GLY A 112 -7.51 -15.13 -2.45
C GLY A 112 -8.77 -14.56 -1.80
N VAL A 113 -9.38 -13.57 -2.46
CA VAL A 113 -10.63 -12.94 -1.99
C VAL A 113 -11.79 -13.48 -2.83
N GLY A 114 -12.60 -14.35 -2.23
CA GLY A 114 -13.90 -14.74 -2.78
C GLY A 114 -15.04 -13.97 -2.12
N LEU A 115 -16.29 -14.36 -2.44
CA LEU A 115 -17.47 -13.66 -1.94
C LEU A 115 -17.55 -13.61 -0.40
N ALA A 116 -17.22 -14.72 0.27
CA ALA A 116 -17.24 -14.78 1.73
C ALA A 116 -16.22 -13.82 2.35
N GLU A 117 -14.98 -13.81 1.83
CA GLU A 117 -13.93 -12.91 2.27
C GLU A 117 -14.29 -11.44 2.01
N LEU A 118 -14.86 -11.15 0.84
CA LEU A 118 -15.31 -9.81 0.47
C LEU A 118 -16.41 -9.30 1.43
N ARG A 119 -17.41 -10.13 1.74
CA ARG A 119 -18.46 -9.77 2.70
C ARG A 119 -17.87 -9.50 4.08
N ASN A 120 -16.90 -10.30 4.52
CA ASN A 120 -16.19 -10.07 5.77
C ASN A 120 -15.36 -8.78 5.77
N LEU A 121 -14.79 -8.38 4.63
CA LEU A 121 -14.12 -7.08 4.48
C LEU A 121 -15.14 -5.93 4.65
N PHE A 122 -16.32 -6.02 4.05
CA PHE A 122 -17.39 -5.02 4.23
C PHE A 122 -17.87 -4.90 5.68
N LEU A 123 -17.89 -6.00 6.44
CA LEU A 123 -18.17 -5.94 7.88
C LEU A 123 -17.11 -5.15 8.68
N ARG A 124 -15.89 -4.99 8.13
CA ARG A 124 -14.79 -4.26 8.78
C ARG A 124 -14.66 -2.82 8.30
N PHE A 125 -15.03 -2.53 7.06
CA PHE A 125 -14.96 -1.19 6.48
C PHE A 125 -15.89 -0.18 7.19
N GLY A 126 -15.49 1.10 7.18
CA GLY A 126 -16.34 2.23 7.59
C GLY A 126 -16.69 2.31 9.08
N GLY A 127 -16.12 1.44 9.93
CA GLY A 127 -16.38 1.43 11.37
C GLY A 127 -15.40 2.27 12.20
N ASP A 128 -15.67 2.32 13.49
CA ASP A 128 -14.85 2.98 14.52
C ASP A 128 -13.37 2.51 14.49
N PRO A 129 -12.39 3.40 14.24
CA PRO A 129 -10.97 3.04 14.15
C PRO A 129 -10.38 2.40 15.41
N GLU A 130 -10.96 2.65 16.59
CA GLU A 130 -10.48 2.08 17.85
C GLU A 130 -10.86 0.60 18.01
N LYS A 131 -11.89 0.15 17.30
CA LYS A 131 -12.33 -1.25 17.35
C LYS A 131 -11.36 -2.15 16.60
N VAL A 132 -11.12 -3.31 17.20
CA VAL A 132 -10.20 -4.33 16.68
C VAL A 132 -10.56 -4.70 15.24
N ARG A 133 -9.55 -4.70 14.36
CA ARG A 133 -9.64 -5.08 12.95
C ARG A 133 -10.63 -4.25 12.11
N ARG A 134 -11.07 -3.08 12.58
CA ARG A 134 -11.75 -2.11 11.71
C ARG A 134 -10.79 -1.54 10.67
N LEU A 135 -11.36 -1.26 9.51
CA LEU A 135 -10.65 -0.79 8.33
C LEU A 135 -11.28 0.52 7.83
N PRO A 136 -10.48 1.43 7.26
CA PRO A 136 -11.02 2.60 6.60
C PRO A 136 -11.86 2.18 5.39
N MET A 137 -12.94 2.90 5.12
CA MET A 137 -13.74 2.67 3.92
C MET A 137 -12.89 3.03 2.68
N PRO A 138 -12.70 2.12 1.72
CA PRO A 138 -11.91 2.40 0.53
C PRO A 138 -12.67 3.31 -0.44
N THR A 139 -11.90 4.11 -1.19
CA THR A 139 -12.44 4.95 -2.28
C THR A 139 -12.89 4.05 -3.43
N PHE A 140 -12.03 3.12 -3.84
CA PHE A 140 -12.35 2.12 -4.86
C PHE A 140 -11.96 0.71 -4.44
N LEU A 141 -12.75 -0.24 -4.90
CA LEU A 141 -12.38 -1.65 -4.95
C LEU A 141 -12.23 -2.07 -6.41
N VAL A 142 -11.13 -2.73 -6.73
CA VAL A 142 -10.88 -3.26 -8.09
C VAL A 142 -10.75 -4.77 -8.04
N LEU A 143 -11.58 -5.47 -8.79
CA LEU A 143 -11.47 -6.91 -8.98
C LEU A 143 -10.32 -7.20 -9.95
N SER A 144 -9.29 -7.90 -9.48
CA SER A 144 -8.07 -8.16 -10.26
C SER A 144 -7.92 -9.61 -10.73
N GLY A 145 -9.02 -10.36 -10.75
CA GLY A 145 -9.07 -11.80 -11.02
C GLY A 145 -9.38 -12.58 -9.76
N THR A 146 -8.38 -13.23 -9.16
CA THR A 146 -8.52 -13.96 -7.88
C THR A 146 -8.18 -13.11 -6.63
N GLY A 147 -7.82 -11.85 -6.87
CA GLY A 147 -7.49 -10.87 -5.84
C GLY A 147 -8.38 -9.64 -5.89
N LEU A 148 -8.19 -8.78 -4.90
CA LEU A 148 -8.90 -7.52 -4.71
C LEU A 148 -7.88 -6.42 -4.47
N HIS A 149 -7.84 -5.41 -5.33
CA HIS A 149 -7.10 -4.20 -5.03
C HIS A 149 -7.99 -3.23 -4.24
N VAL A 150 -7.45 -2.68 -3.17
CA VAL A 150 -8.13 -1.72 -2.30
C VAL A 150 -7.43 -0.37 -2.43
N TYR A 151 -8.15 0.64 -2.94
CA TYR A 151 -7.62 1.97 -3.20
C TYR A 151 -8.12 2.98 -2.19
N TYR A 152 -7.18 3.69 -1.57
CA TYR A 152 -7.44 4.89 -0.78
C TYR A 152 -6.87 6.08 -1.52
N VAL A 153 -7.72 6.81 -2.25
CA VAL A 153 -7.32 7.99 -3.02
C VAL A 153 -7.32 9.19 -2.09
N PHE A 154 -6.20 9.90 -2.01
CA PHE A 154 -6.08 11.05 -1.14
C PHE A 154 -6.82 12.26 -1.71
N ARG A 155 -7.47 13.04 -0.83
CA ARG A 155 -8.02 14.35 -1.19
C ARG A 155 -6.92 15.30 -1.67
N GLU A 156 -5.80 15.29 -0.95
CA GLU A 156 -4.57 16.02 -1.27
C GLU A 156 -3.42 15.01 -1.37
N PRO A 157 -2.67 14.97 -2.49
CA PRO A 157 -1.54 14.05 -2.63
C PRO A 157 -0.49 14.25 -1.51
N VAL A 158 0.04 13.14 -0.99
CA VAL A 158 1.04 13.18 0.10
C VAL A 158 2.45 13.34 -0.47
N ASP A 159 3.16 14.39 -0.08
CA ASP A 159 4.56 14.62 -0.46
C ASP A 159 5.50 13.55 0.14
N LEU A 160 6.32 12.95 -0.72
CA LEU A 160 7.14 11.78 -0.39
C LEU A 160 8.61 12.15 -0.09
N TYR A 161 8.83 12.88 0.99
CA TYR A 161 10.18 13.02 1.56
C TYR A 161 10.72 11.67 2.08
N PRO A 162 12.05 11.50 2.23
CA PRO A 162 12.64 10.23 2.68
C PRO A 162 12.05 9.67 3.99
N ASN A 163 11.79 10.51 5.00
CA ASN A 163 11.08 10.12 6.22
C ASN A 163 9.64 9.70 5.95
N ILE A 164 8.90 10.45 5.13
CA ILE A 164 7.50 10.17 4.83
C ILE A 164 7.36 8.84 4.10
N LYS A 165 8.27 8.51 3.18
CA LYS A 165 8.33 7.19 2.53
C LYS A 165 8.45 6.04 3.53
N VAL A 166 9.27 6.20 4.57
CA VAL A 166 9.43 5.19 5.63
C VAL A 166 8.18 5.09 6.49
N GLN A 167 7.60 6.23 6.87
CA GLN A 167 6.37 6.27 7.67
C GLN A 167 5.18 5.65 6.92
N LEU A 168 4.97 6.01 5.64
CA LEU A 168 3.91 5.43 4.80
C LEU A 168 4.10 3.93 4.59
N LYS A 169 5.35 3.44 4.53
CA LYS A 169 5.62 2.01 4.50
C LYS A 169 5.13 1.34 5.79
N SER A 170 5.40 1.92 6.96
CA SER A 170 4.92 1.40 8.24
C SER A 170 3.38 1.43 8.32
N LEU A 171 2.76 2.54 7.91
CA LEU A 171 1.30 2.67 7.83
C LEU A 171 0.70 1.58 6.94
N LYS A 172 1.24 1.43 5.72
CA LYS A 172 0.81 0.40 4.77
C LYS A 172 0.93 -0.99 5.39
N TYR A 173 2.03 -1.30 6.06
CA TYR A 173 2.22 -2.62 6.66
C TYR A 173 1.23 -2.89 7.79
N ASP A 174 0.94 -1.90 8.64
CA ASP A 174 -0.05 -2.03 9.71
C ASP A 174 -1.45 -2.30 9.15
N LEU A 175 -1.85 -1.55 8.14
CA LEU A 175 -3.14 -1.73 7.48
C LEU A 175 -3.22 -3.05 6.70
N THR A 176 -2.15 -3.48 6.00
CA THR A 176 -2.09 -4.80 5.36
C THR A 176 -2.31 -5.90 6.38
N PHE A 177 -1.65 -5.82 7.55
CA PHE A 177 -1.85 -6.80 8.61
C PHE A 177 -3.29 -6.83 9.13
N ARG A 178 -3.93 -5.66 9.29
CA ARG A 178 -5.34 -5.56 9.71
C ARG A 178 -6.31 -6.12 8.67
N MET A 179 -6.03 -5.89 7.39
CA MET A 179 -6.86 -6.37 6.27
C MET A 179 -6.74 -7.87 6.05
N TRP A 180 -5.56 -8.45 6.29
CA TRP A 180 -5.26 -9.82 5.92
C TRP A 180 -5.45 -10.79 7.08
N GLU A 181 -6.56 -11.52 7.06
CA GLU A 181 -6.84 -12.57 8.02
C GLU A 181 -7.20 -13.88 7.33
N TYR A 182 -6.34 -14.87 7.55
CA TYR A 182 -6.50 -16.20 6.99
C TYR A 182 -7.85 -16.81 7.39
N LYS A 183 -8.60 -17.31 6.39
CA LYS A 183 -9.95 -17.87 6.49
C LYS A 183 -11.06 -16.88 6.84
N ALA A 184 -10.77 -15.59 6.95
CA ALA A 184 -11.77 -14.56 7.21
C ALA A 184 -11.85 -13.56 6.06
N THR A 185 -10.75 -12.90 5.72
CA THR A 185 -10.68 -11.87 4.67
C THR A 185 -9.70 -12.22 3.55
N SER A 186 -8.97 -13.32 3.69
CA SER A 186 -8.16 -13.92 2.63
C SER A 186 -8.09 -15.45 2.81
N LYS A 187 -8.10 -16.17 1.70
CA LYS A 187 -7.84 -17.61 1.64
C LYS A 187 -6.35 -17.95 1.81
N GLN A 188 -5.47 -16.96 1.80
CA GLN A 188 -4.02 -17.14 1.90
C GLN A 188 -3.52 -16.99 3.34
N GLN A 189 -2.70 -17.94 3.80
CA GLN A 189 -2.19 -17.91 5.17
C GLN A 189 -1.05 -16.90 5.35
N ALA A 190 -0.16 -16.79 4.37
CA ALA A 190 1.00 -15.91 4.42
C ALA A 190 0.60 -14.50 3.96
N ILE A 191 0.71 -13.53 4.87
CA ILE A 191 0.51 -12.11 4.57
C ILE A 191 1.61 -11.64 3.61
N GLN A 192 1.21 -11.04 2.49
CA GLN A 192 2.13 -10.43 1.55
C GLN A 192 2.28 -8.93 1.80
N TYR A 193 3.49 -8.50 2.17
CA TYR A 193 3.79 -7.08 2.37
C TYR A 193 4.40 -6.48 1.12
N GLN A 194 3.80 -5.40 0.63
CA GLN A 194 4.19 -4.76 -0.61
C GLN A 194 4.74 -3.34 -0.37
N SER A 195 5.69 -2.92 -1.21
CA SER A 195 6.21 -1.55 -1.20
C SER A 195 5.12 -0.52 -1.49
N ILE A 196 5.31 0.72 -1.04
CA ILE A 196 4.46 1.85 -1.45
C ILE A 196 4.60 2.18 -2.95
N ASN A 197 5.71 1.76 -3.60
CA ASN A 197 5.96 1.92 -5.04
C ASN A 197 5.59 0.66 -5.84
N GLN A 198 4.88 -0.30 -5.23
CA GLN A 198 4.37 -1.45 -5.96
C GLN A 198 3.42 -0.97 -7.06
N CYS A 199 3.58 -1.53 -8.26
CA CYS A 199 2.65 -1.28 -9.36
C CYS A 199 1.61 -2.41 -9.40
N PHE A 200 0.37 -2.06 -9.73
CA PHE A 200 -0.80 -2.92 -9.75
C PHE A 200 -1.37 -2.98 -11.16
N ARG A 201 -2.02 -4.09 -11.51
CA ARG A 201 -2.70 -4.23 -12.80
C ARG A 201 -3.74 -3.13 -13.01
N MET A 202 -3.82 -2.59 -14.22
CA MET A 202 -4.65 -1.42 -14.47
C MET A 202 -6.11 -1.77 -14.78
N VAL A 203 -7.03 -0.89 -14.39
CA VAL A 203 -8.47 -1.03 -14.67
C VAL A 203 -8.74 -1.01 -16.18
N GLY A 204 -9.51 -1.98 -16.66
CA GLY A 204 -9.81 -2.24 -18.07
C GLY A 204 -8.78 -3.11 -18.82
N SER A 205 -7.64 -3.42 -18.19
CA SER A 205 -6.70 -4.40 -18.73
C SER A 205 -7.21 -5.83 -18.49
N LEU A 206 -6.55 -6.82 -19.10
CA LEU A 206 -6.85 -8.23 -18.89
C LEU A 206 -5.93 -8.86 -17.83
N ASN A 207 -6.49 -9.81 -17.09
CA ASN A 207 -5.70 -10.78 -16.33
C ASN A 207 -5.35 -11.96 -17.25
N ASP A 208 -4.09 -12.02 -17.68
CA ASP A 208 -3.50 -13.07 -18.51
C ASP A 208 -3.80 -14.52 -18.07
N LYS A 209 -3.95 -14.79 -16.77
CA LYS A 209 -4.22 -16.13 -16.23
C LYS A 209 -5.64 -16.61 -16.47
N HIS A 210 -6.61 -15.70 -16.56
CA HIS A 210 -8.03 -16.03 -16.50
C HIS A 210 -8.88 -15.35 -17.57
N GLY A 211 -8.31 -14.44 -18.36
CA GLY A 211 -9.03 -13.65 -19.36
C GLY A 211 -10.09 -12.72 -18.76
N THR A 212 -9.98 -12.39 -17.47
CA THR A 212 -10.93 -11.53 -16.77
C THR A 212 -10.51 -10.06 -16.89
N HIS A 213 -11.48 -9.17 -17.11
CA HIS A 213 -11.26 -7.74 -17.01
C HIS A 213 -10.96 -7.30 -15.58
N LEU A 214 -10.14 -6.27 -15.45
CA LEU A 214 -10.03 -5.55 -14.20
C LEU A 214 -11.11 -4.48 -14.12
N VAL A 215 -12.02 -4.63 -13.17
CA VAL A 215 -13.19 -3.76 -13.01
C VAL A 215 -13.11 -3.01 -11.69
N ALA A 216 -13.36 -1.70 -11.72
CA ALA A 216 -13.35 -0.84 -10.55
C ALA A 216 -14.76 -0.45 -10.13
N PHE A 217 -15.01 -0.43 -8.82
CA PHE A 217 -16.25 0.03 -8.21
C PHE A 217 -15.97 1.18 -7.25
N ARG A 218 -16.75 2.26 -7.32
CA ARG A 218 -16.67 3.35 -6.32
C ARG A 218 -17.42 2.93 -5.06
N THR A 219 -16.66 2.69 -4.00
CA THR A 219 -17.19 2.25 -2.71
C THR A 219 -17.25 3.38 -1.69
N GLY A 220 -16.46 4.43 -1.85
CA GLY A 220 -16.41 5.55 -0.93
C GLY A 220 -15.74 6.77 -1.51
N GLU A 221 -15.54 7.77 -0.65
CA GLU A 221 -14.97 9.06 -1.00
C GLU A 221 -13.43 9.07 -0.93
N ARG A 222 -12.84 10.15 -1.46
CA ARG A 222 -11.42 10.44 -1.23
C ARG A 222 -11.14 10.64 0.27
N VAL A 223 -10.01 10.12 0.72
CA VAL A 223 -9.60 10.08 2.13
C VAL A 223 -8.54 11.12 2.46
N THR A 224 -8.39 11.46 3.74
CA THR A 224 -7.25 12.23 4.25
C THR A 224 -6.22 11.29 4.88
N LEU A 225 -4.98 11.76 5.01
CA LEU A 225 -3.95 11.01 5.73
C LEU A 225 -4.33 10.80 7.21
N ASP A 226 -4.94 11.80 7.84
CA ASP A 226 -5.41 11.71 9.22
C ASP A 226 -6.51 10.65 9.39
N TYR A 227 -7.41 10.53 8.42
CA TYR A 227 -8.41 9.47 8.41
C TYR A 227 -7.75 8.09 8.41
N LEU A 228 -6.76 7.84 7.55
CA LEU A 228 -6.04 6.57 7.54
C LEU A 228 -5.21 6.35 8.82
N ASN A 229 -4.59 7.39 9.36
CA ASN A 229 -3.81 7.34 10.60
C ASN A 229 -4.65 6.89 11.80
N ALA A 230 -5.94 7.24 11.84
CA ALA A 230 -6.85 6.82 12.91
C ALA A 230 -6.94 5.29 13.01
N TYR A 231 -6.87 4.58 11.87
CA TYR A 231 -6.90 3.11 11.82
C TYR A 231 -5.54 2.46 12.05
N ALA A 232 -4.48 3.23 12.29
CA ALA A 232 -3.14 2.69 12.48
C ALA A 232 -2.68 2.79 13.93
N LYS A 233 -1.83 1.85 14.34
CA LYS A 233 -1.14 1.93 15.64
C LYS A 233 -0.34 3.23 15.73
N PRO A 234 -0.28 3.90 16.90
CA PRO A 234 0.40 5.19 17.06
C PRO A 234 1.82 5.25 16.49
N GLU A 235 2.61 4.18 16.64
CA GLU A 235 3.98 4.06 16.13
C GLU A 235 4.09 3.93 14.60
N ASN A 236 2.99 3.55 13.92
CA ASN A 236 2.91 3.33 12.48
C ASN A 236 2.21 4.48 11.74
N ARG A 237 1.72 5.49 12.47
CA ARG A 237 1.10 6.69 11.89
C ARG A 237 2.13 7.55 11.16
N VAL A 238 1.65 8.28 10.17
CA VAL A 238 2.45 9.22 9.37
C VAL A 238 2.30 10.61 9.94
N ASP A 239 3.40 11.19 10.35
CA ASP A 239 3.51 12.60 10.71
C ASP A 239 4.32 13.33 9.63
N VAL A 240 3.61 14.16 8.86
CA VAL A 240 4.18 14.98 7.77
C VAL A 240 5.00 16.16 8.29
N ASN A 241 4.71 16.63 9.50
CA ASN A 241 5.37 17.77 10.12
C ASN A 241 6.63 17.36 10.89
N LYS A 242 6.81 16.06 11.15
CA LYS A 242 7.98 15.54 11.86
C LYS A 242 9.27 15.88 11.11
N PRO A 243 10.19 16.67 11.70
CA PRO A 243 11.44 17.01 11.05
C PRO A 243 12.24 15.77 10.70
N PHE A 244 12.74 15.70 9.46
CA PHE A 244 13.66 14.63 9.07
C PHE A 244 14.97 14.80 9.82
N LYS A 245 15.20 13.96 10.82
CA LYS A 245 16.52 13.82 11.46
C LYS A 245 17.24 12.67 10.77
N PRO A 246 18.31 12.91 10.00
CA PRO A 246 19.12 11.84 9.45
C PRO A 246 19.55 10.91 10.59
N SER A 247 19.34 9.60 10.44
CA SER A 247 19.74 8.59 11.43
C SER A 247 21.27 8.40 11.53
N LYS A 248 22.03 9.26 10.83
CA LYS A 248 23.49 9.27 10.87
C LYS A 248 23.93 9.87 12.19
N MET A 249 24.17 8.99 13.16
CA MET A 249 24.79 9.31 14.44
C MET A 249 26.28 8.99 14.34
N THR A 250 27.14 9.87 14.84
CA THR A 250 28.58 9.58 14.89
C THR A 250 28.87 8.44 15.86
N ARG A 251 30.01 7.77 15.74
CA ARG A 251 30.41 6.72 16.69
C ARG A 251 30.49 7.25 18.13
N ALA A 252 30.95 8.49 18.32
CA ALA A 252 31.00 9.14 19.63
C ALA A 252 29.59 9.31 20.22
N GLN A 253 28.65 9.84 19.44
CA GLN A 253 27.25 9.99 19.88
C GLN A 253 26.58 8.64 20.14
N ALA A 254 26.93 7.59 19.36
CA ALA A 254 26.43 6.24 19.58
C ALA A 254 26.93 5.64 20.90
N LYS A 255 28.21 5.88 21.24
CA LYS A 255 28.83 5.47 22.51
C LYS A 255 28.13 6.10 23.70
N GLU A 256 27.77 7.38 23.60
CA GLU A 256 27.09 8.11 24.66
C GLU A 256 25.62 7.69 24.81
N ARG A 257 24.86 7.63 23.70
CA ARG A 257 23.40 7.36 23.74
C ARG A 257 23.04 5.89 23.90
N TYR A 258 23.89 4.99 23.41
CA TYR A 258 23.64 3.54 23.46
C TYR A 258 24.89 2.79 23.90
N PRO A 259 25.38 3.02 25.14
CA PRO A 259 26.65 2.48 25.62
C PRO A 259 26.70 0.95 25.56
N GLU A 260 25.63 0.25 25.94
CA GLU A 260 25.56 -1.22 25.84
C GLU A 260 25.65 -1.72 24.40
N TRP A 261 24.98 -1.05 23.46
CA TRP A 261 25.02 -1.43 22.06
C TRP A 261 26.41 -1.17 21.47
N TYR A 262 27.02 -0.04 21.80
CA TYR A 262 28.36 0.32 21.35
C TYR A 262 29.41 -0.67 21.85
N GLU A 263 29.38 -0.97 23.14
CA GLU A 263 30.26 -1.97 23.76
C GLU A 263 30.10 -3.34 23.08
N ARG A 264 28.86 -3.81 22.90
CA ARG A 264 28.64 -5.13 22.30
C ARG A 264 29.02 -5.20 20.81
N VAL A 265 28.57 -4.22 20.02
CA VAL A 265 28.67 -4.29 18.55
C VAL A 265 29.97 -3.69 18.03
N VAL A 266 30.45 -2.59 18.63
CA VAL A 266 31.63 -1.85 18.17
C VAL A 266 32.90 -2.33 18.89
N VAL A 267 32.85 -2.55 20.21
CA VAL A 267 34.04 -3.00 20.97
C VAL A 267 34.21 -4.51 20.89
N ARG A 268 33.17 -5.28 21.22
CA ARG A 268 33.22 -6.76 21.26
C ARG A 268 32.94 -7.45 19.93
N GLY A 269 32.48 -6.70 18.92
CA GLY A 269 32.18 -7.22 17.58
C GLY A 269 30.98 -8.18 17.50
N ASP A 270 30.19 -8.34 18.57
CA ASP A 270 29.04 -9.25 18.58
C ASP A 270 27.83 -8.58 17.91
N LYS A 271 27.65 -8.92 16.62
CA LYS A 271 26.57 -8.40 15.77
C LYS A 271 25.27 -9.20 15.89
N ARG A 272 25.20 -10.22 16.75
CA ARG A 272 23.97 -11.00 16.93
C ARG A 272 22.84 -10.11 17.48
N ARG A 273 21.61 -10.34 17.01
CA ARG A 273 20.44 -9.62 17.52
C ARG A 273 20.33 -9.84 19.03
N LYS A 274 20.11 -8.76 19.80
CA LYS A 274 19.86 -8.87 21.25
C LYS A 274 18.62 -9.73 21.42
N GLN A 275 18.77 -10.90 22.02
CA GLN A 275 17.63 -11.70 22.43
C GLN A 275 17.05 -11.09 23.70
N TRP A 276 15.75 -11.29 23.90
CA TRP A 276 15.07 -10.78 25.08
C TRP A 276 15.50 -11.62 26.27
N ASP A 277 16.12 -10.98 27.28
CA ASP A 277 16.51 -11.65 28.51
C ASP A 277 15.27 -11.81 29.40
N ILE A 278 14.55 -12.92 29.19
CA ILE A 278 13.32 -13.23 29.92
C ILE A 278 13.63 -13.41 31.41
N SER A 279 14.72 -14.11 31.75
CA SER A 279 15.10 -14.40 33.13
C SER A 279 15.42 -13.13 33.91
N GLY A 280 16.27 -12.26 33.38
CA GLY A 280 16.64 -11.00 34.04
C GLY A 280 15.49 -9.99 34.13
N LYS A 281 14.47 -10.09 33.28
CA LYS A 281 13.27 -9.23 33.32
C LYS A 281 12.25 -9.73 34.33
N VAL A 282 11.90 -11.02 34.27
CA VAL A 282 10.87 -11.65 35.11
C VAL A 282 11.35 -11.83 36.56
N HIS A 283 12.65 -12.02 36.78
CA HIS A 283 13.23 -12.07 38.14
C HIS A 283 13.85 -10.72 38.55
N GLY A 284 13.69 -9.68 37.74
CA GLY A 284 14.15 -8.33 38.00
C GLY A 284 13.05 -7.43 38.56
N ASN A 285 13.03 -6.17 38.13
CA ASN A 285 12.13 -5.14 38.67
C ASN A 285 10.66 -5.26 38.23
N ASP A 286 10.34 -6.14 37.27
CA ASP A 286 8.97 -6.34 36.77
C ASP A 286 8.67 -7.85 36.64
N PRO A 287 8.12 -8.48 37.69
CA PRO A 287 7.79 -9.90 37.67
C PRO A 287 6.69 -10.26 36.64
N TYR A 288 5.98 -9.28 36.10
CA TYR A 288 4.97 -9.44 35.08
C TYR A 288 5.43 -8.96 33.69
N ALA A 289 6.73 -8.76 33.49
CA ALA A 289 7.30 -8.25 32.24
C ALA A 289 6.84 -9.04 31.00
N LEU A 290 6.71 -10.36 31.14
CA LEU A 290 6.21 -11.25 30.09
C LEU A 290 4.72 -11.03 29.80
N TYR A 291 3.89 -10.85 30.83
CA TYR A 291 2.46 -10.55 30.69
C TYR A 291 2.24 -9.18 30.04
N HIS A 292 2.94 -8.14 30.51
CA HIS A 292 2.87 -6.80 29.91
C HIS A 292 3.39 -6.78 28.48
N TRP A 293 4.39 -7.60 28.15
CA TRP A 293 4.81 -7.79 26.77
C TRP A 293 3.72 -8.42 25.92
N TRP A 294 3.06 -9.49 26.42
CA TRP A 294 1.94 -10.13 25.74
C TRP A 294 0.76 -9.20 25.51
N LEU A 295 0.38 -8.36 26.50
CA LEU A 295 -0.66 -7.35 26.34
C LEU A 295 -0.40 -6.43 25.13
N ARG A 296 0.87 -6.04 24.89
CA ARG A 296 1.26 -5.25 23.72
C ARG A 296 1.21 -6.04 22.41
N GLN A 297 1.30 -7.37 22.47
CA GLN A 297 1.27 -8.25 21.29
C GLN A 297 -0.14 -8.70 20.89
N ILE A 298 -1.16 -8.56 21.74
CA ILE A 298 -2.55 -9.02 21.46
C ILE A 298 -3.06 -8.51 20.10
N GLY A 299 -2.86 -7.24 19.80
CA GLY A 299 -3.26 -6.65 18.51
C GLY A 299 -2.39 -7.05 17.31
N GLY A 300 -1.37 -7.90 17.49
CA GLY A 300 -0.46 -8.41 16.45
C GLY A 300 -0.56 -9.93 16.22
N ILE A 301 -1.53 -10.60 16.85
CA ILE A 301 -1.74 -12.04 16.70
C ILE A 301 -2.25 -12.36 15.28
N LYS A 302 -1.54 -13.24 14.58
CA LYS A 302 -1.99 -13.79 13.29
C LYS A 302 -3.13 -14.78 13.52
N GLY A 303 -4.22 -14.64 12.76
CA GLY A 303 -5.32 -15.60 12.80
C GLY A 303 -4.90 -16.97 12.26
N GLY A 304 -5.47 -18.04 12.80
CA GLY A 304 -5.32 -19.40 12.26
C GLY A 304 -4.33 -20.33 12.95
N HIS A 305 -3.67 -19.90 14.03
CA HIS A 305 -2.98 -20.82 14.94
C HIS A 305 -3.98 -21.29 16.01
N ARG A 306 -4.50 -22.51 15.81
CA ARG A 306 -5.00 -23.35 16.90
C ARG A 306 -3.83 -24.16 17.43
#